data_AF-A0A943KA17-F1
#
_entry.id   AF-A0A943KA17-F1
#
_cell.length_a   1.000
_cell.length_b   1.000
_cell.length_c   1.000
_cell.angle_alpha   90.00
_cell.angle_beta   90.00
_cell.angle_gamma   90.00
#
_symmetry.space_group_name_H-M   'P 1'
#
loop_
_entity.id
_entity.type
_entity.pdbx_description
1 polymer ?
#
loop_
_entity_poly.entity_id
_entity_poly.type
_entity_poly.pdbx_seq_one_letter_code
_entity_poly.pdbx_strand_id
1 'polypeptide(L)'
;MGNNNNNKRRKFYGNNAGAAGNGGFGGASNGGKSAQQNAQNGQRQQNKPQNAAGGGNGAGKNKPKNRGMNPANNANKNRNANGNNGGKNRADDGRKDTYVYELDGNVYINLTNKCSNGCEFCVRNERASYYGNYLWIRHGDPTAEKVIAELEKKDVSAYKELVFCGFGEPTYKMGEMTAVAEYAHSRGLKTRLNTNGQGNLINKRDIVPELKGKIDLVNVSLNAPDAESYQKICHSQYRLDAFPALVEFAKSCVKNGVACRFSVVDCIGAEAVESCRRLAESEGVPLYVRKYIADS
;
A
#
# COMPACT_ATOMS: atom_id res chain seq x y z
N MET A 1 51.10 14.10 37.47
CA MET A 1 49.72 14.42 37.91
C MET A 1 48.88 14.50 36.65
N GLY A 2 47.83 13.74 36.37
CA GLY A 2 47.14 12.66 37.05
C GLY A 2 46.41 11.82 35.99
N ASN A 3 46.15 10.58 36.36
CA ASN A 3 45.51 9.52 35.59
C ASN A 3 43.97 9.63 35.72
N ASN A 4 43.18 9.30 34.69
CA ASN A 4 42.07 8.35 34.85
C ASN A 4 41.30 8.00 33.56
N ASN A 5 41.27 6.68 33.32
CA ASN A 5 40.27 5.95 32.55
C ASN A 5 38.83 6.22 33.05
N ASN A 6 37.84 6.14 32.15
CA ASN A 6 36.75 5.18 32.33
C ASN A 6 35.90 4.97 31.07
N ASN A 7 36.09 3.79 30.50
CA ASN A 7 35.14 2.99 29.75
C ASN A 7 33.87 2.72 30.59
N LYS A 8 32.66 2.90 30.03
CA LYS A 8 31.53 1.92 30.13
C LYS A 8 30.19 2.43 29.56
N ARG A 9 29.61 1.52 28.77
CA ARG A 9 28.18 1.17 28.67
C ARG A 9 27.27 2.00 27.76
N ARG A 10 27.17 1.48 26.52
CA ARG A 10 25.91 1.32 25.76
C ARG A 10 24.76 0.93 26.69
N LYS A 11 23.67 1.69 26.65
CA LYS A 11 22.35 1.26 27.16
C LYS A 11 21.41 1.08 25.96
N PHE A 12 21.19 -0.18 25.65
CA PHE A 12 19.96 -0.68 25.01
C PHE A 12 18.78 -0.46 25.96
N TYR A 13 17.66 0.07 25.45
CA TYR A 13 16.30 -0.09 26.00
C TYR A 13 15.32 0.14 24.83
N GLY A 14 14.25 -0.62 24.64
CA GLY A 14 13.74 -1.75 25.39
C GLY A 14 12.62 -2.42 24.60
N ASN A 15 12.66 -3.76 24.59
CA ASN A 15 11.55 -4.63 24.21
C ASN A 15 10.36 -4.42 25.15
N ASN A 16 9.14 -4.59 24.63
CA ASN A 16 7.99 -4.95 25.44
C ASN A 16 7.41 -6.25 24.90
N ALA A 17 7.75 -7.35 25.58
CA ALA A 17 7.17 -8.67 25.43
C ALA A 17 6.91 -9.22 26.84
N GLY A 18 5.72 -9.75 27.06
CA GLY A 18 5.25 -10.36 28.31
C GLY A 18 3.84 -9.86 28.67
N ALA A 19 2.85 -10.67 29.00
CA ALA A 19 2.85 -12.09 29.30
C ALA A 19 1.43 -12.67 29.10
N ALA A 20 1.38 -13.95 28.72
CA ALA A 20 0.20 -14.79 28.81
C ALA A 20 -0.07 -15.15 30.29
N GLY A 21 -1.35 -15.15 30.68
CA GLY A 21 -1.83 -15.66 31.95
C GLY A 21 -3.04 -16.56 31.69
N ASN A 22 -2.87 -17.84 32.00
CA ASN A 22 -3.82 -18.93 31.88
C ASN A 22 -4.91 -18.82 32.97
N GLY A 23 -6.14 -19.22 32.65
CA GLY A 23 -7.23 -19.35 33.63
C GLY A 23 -8.50 -19.92 33.00
N GLY A 24 -8.57 -21.24 32.89
CA GLY A 24 -9.82 -21.96 32.62
C GLY A 24 -10.41 -22.52 33.92
N PHE A 25 -11.74 -22.61 33.98
CA PHE A 25 -12.60 -23.64 34.62
C PHE A 25 -14.06 -23.19 34.34
N GLY A 26 -14.84 -23.94 33.53
CA GLY A 26 -15.87 -24.89 33.99
C GLY A 26 -17.22 -24.18 34.17
N GLY A 27 -18.39 -24.60 33.69
CA GLY A 27 -18.90 -25.80 33.04
C GLY A 27 -20.43 -25.79 33.22
N ALA A 28 -21.15 -26.44 32.29
CA ALA A 28 -22.56 -26.90 32.38
C ALA A 28 -23.68 -25.81 32.41
N SER A 29 -24.91 -26.00 31.90
CA SER A 29 -25.59 -26.96 31.03
C SER A 29 -27.08 -26.57 31.01
N ASN A 30 -27.82 -27.01 29.97
CA ASN A 30 -29.29 -27.04 29.83
C ASN A 30 -30.00 -25.69 29.64
N GLY A 31 -30.99 -25.54 28.77
CA GLY A 31 -31.69 -26.50 27.91
C GLY A 31 -33.07 -25.93 27.54
N GLY A 32 -33.57 -26.28 26.34
CA GLY A 32 -35.00 -26.46 26.12
C GLY A 32 -35.84 -25.34 25.49
N LYS A 33 -36.38 -25.70 24.33
CA LYS A 33 -37.79 -25.53 23.90
C LYS A 33 -38.25 -24.22 23.22
N SER A 34 -38.28 -24.33 21.87
CA SER A 34 -39.47 -24.31 20.99
C SER A 34 -40.45 -23.12 20.96
N ALA A 35 -40.68 -22.69 19.70
CA ALA A 35 -41.96 -22.44 19.02
C ALA A 35 -42.56 -21.02 19.01
N GLN A 36 -42.88 -20.60 17.78
CA GLN A 36 -44.04 -19.85 17.25
C GLN A 36 -43.56 -18.68 16.37
N GLN A 37 -43.56 -18.85 15.04
CA GLN A 37 -44.69 -18.56 14.15
C GLN A 37 -45.40 -17.24 14.49
N ASN A 38 -45.18 -16.22 13.65
CA ASN A 38 -46.31 -15.51 13.08
C ASN A 38 -45.95 -14.99 11.68
N ALA A 39 -46.72 -15.44 10.70
CA ALA A 39 -46.75 -14.95 9.33
C ALA A 39 -48.16 -14.42 9.09
N GLN A 40 -48.26 -13.22 8.53
CA GLN A 40 -49.42 -12.67 7.82
C GLN A 40 -49.00 -11.27 7.34
N ASN A 41 -49.41 -10.71 6.22
CA ASN A 41 -49.89 -11.13 4.91
C ASN A 41 -50.06 -9.77 4.18
N GLY A 42 -49.78 -9.66 2.88
CA GLY A 42 -49.93 -8.39 2.17
C GLY A 42 -49.55 -8.50 0.69
N GLN A 43 -50.54 -8.86 -0.12
CA GLN A 43 -50.44 -9.27 -1.52
C GLN A 43 -50.23 -8.12 -2.52
N ARG A 44 -49.53 -8.48 -3.62
CA ARG A 44 -49.79 -8.18 -5.05
C ARG A 44 -50.11 -6.74 -5.48
N GLN A 45 -49.39 -6.27 -6.51
CA GLN A 45 -49.91 -6.27 -7.89
C GLN A 45 -48.82 -6.00 -8.94
N GLN A 46 -48.86 -6.80 -10.00
CA GLN A 46 -48.17 -6.64 -11.27
C GLN A 46 -48.84 -5.52 -12.07
N ASN A 47 -48.09 -4.79 -12.91
CA ASN A 47 -48.56 -4.45 -14.25
C ASN A 47 -47.41 -4.04 -15.18
N LYS A 48 -47.35 -4.76 -16.31
CA LYS A 48 -46.74 -4.40 -17.59
C LYS A 48 -47.92 -4.00 -18.50
N PRO A 49 -47.72 -3.13 -19.51
CA PRO A 49 -47.96 -3.65 -20.86
C PRO A 49 -46.98 -3.12 -21.93
N GLN A 50 -47.11 -3.74 -23.09
CA GLN A 50 -46.25 -3.74 -24.27
C GLN A 50 -46.70 -2.74 -25.36
N ASN A 51 -45.71 -2.35 -26.18
CA ASN A 51 -45.67 -2.30 -27.66
C ASN A 51 -46.25 -1.17 -28.53
N ALA A 52 -45.48 -1.00 -29.63
CA ALA A 52 -45.80 -0.57 -31.01
C ALA A 52 -45.70 0.94 -31.33
N ALA A 53 -45.22 1.41 -32.48
CA ALA A 53 -44.50 0.86 -33.65
C ALA A 53 -44.14 2.03 -34.61
N GLY A 54 -43.23 1.78 -35.57
CA GLY A 54 -43.08 2.53 -36.84
C GLY A 54 -41.89 3.50 -36.87
N GLY A 55 -41.00 3.57 -37.88
CA GLY A 55 -40.87 2.93 -39.19
C GLY A 55 -40.02 3.86 -40.09
N GLY A 56 -39.23 3.33 -41.04
CA GLY A 56 -38.78 4.10 -42.23
C GLY A 56 -37.29 4.18 -42.59
N ASN A 57 -36.87 3.24 -43.45
CA ASN A 57 -35.84 3.22 -44.53
C ASN A 57 -34.94 4.44 -44.87
N GLY A 58 -33.70 4.12 -45.30
CA GLY A 58 -32.92 4.94 -46.22
C GLY A 58 -31.50 4.40 -46.51
N ALA A 59 -31.31 3.76 -47.67
CA ALA A 59 -30.03 3.25 -48.17
C ALA A 59 -29.20 4.32 -48.91
N GLY A 60 -27.87 4.22 -48.90
CA GLY A 60 -26.98 5.01 -49.76
C GLY A 60 -25.52 4.55 -49.73
N LYS A 61 -25.06 3.97 -50.84
CA LYS A 61 -23.67 3.57 -51.12
C LYS A 61 -22.83 4.80 -51.52
N ASN A 62 -21.54 4.85 -51.14
CA ASN A 62 -20.39 5.07 -52.04
C ASN A 62 -19.05 5.22 -51.28
N LYS A 63 -18.05 4.42 -51.68
CA LYS A 63 -16.58 4.63 -51.53
C LYS A 63 -16.09 5.30 -52.85
N PRO A 64 -14.79 5.64 -53.06
CA PRO A 64 -13.63 5.75 -52.16
C PRO A 64 -12.81 7.04 -52.40
N LYS A 65 -11.73 7.30 -51.63
CA LYS A 65 -10.45 7.79 -52.19
C LYS A 65 -9.29 7.68 -51.19
N ASN A 66 -8.24 7.05 -51.70
CA ASN A 66 -6.93 6.85 -51.11
C ASN A 66 -6.06 8.07 -51.43
N ARG A 67 -5.43 8.70 -50.43
CA ARG A 67 -4.23 9.55 -50.62
C ARG A 67 -3.37 9.41 -49.38
N GLY A 68 -2.21 8.78 -49.56
CA GLY A 68 -1.20 8.64 -48.53
C GLY A 68 -0.48 9.95 -48.25
N MET A 69 0.05 10.07 -47.04
CA MET A 69 1.29 10.75 -46.69
C MET A 69 1.58 10.47 -45.20
N ASN A 70 2.78 9.97 -44.93
CA ASN A 70 3.43 9.89 -43.62
C ASN A 70 4.77 10.63 -43.80
N PRO A 71 5.52 11.06 -42.77
CA PRO A 71 5.18 11.41 -41.39
C PRO A 71 5.70 12.83 -41.02
N ALA A 72 5.11 13.51 -40.02
CA ALA A 72 5.77 14.68 -39.42
C ALA A 72 5.47 14.81 -37.93
N ASN A 73 6.54 14.66 -37.15
CA ASN A 73 6.76 15.14 -35.79
C ASN A 73 5.71 16.10 -35.23
N ASN A 74 5.01 15.69 -34.18
CA ASN A 74 4.44 16.63 -33.23
C ASN A 74 4.84 16.27 -31.80
N ALA A 75 6.08 16.66 -31.46
CA ALA A 75 6.53 16.74 -30.08
C ALA A 75 5.72 17.81 -29.36
N ASN A 76 4.71 17.38 -28.61
CA ASN A 76 3.89 18.28 -27.81
C ASN A 76 4.72 18.84 -26.64
N LYS A 77 5.13 20.10 -26.78
CA LYS A 77 5.81 20.90 -25.74
C LYS A 77 4.83 21.17 -24.60
N ASN A 78 4.86 20.35 -23.56
CA ASN A 78 4.23 20.69 -22.28
C ASN A 78 5.15 21.64 -21.50
N ARG A 79 4.99 22.95 -21.71
CA ARG A 79 5.60 23.98 -20.86
C ARG A 79 4.73 24.14 -19.62
N ASN A 80 5.09 23.47 -18.53
CA ASN A 80 4.62 23.86 -17.21
C ASN A 80 5.76 24.63 -16.52
N ALA A 81 5.64 25.96 -16.56
CA ALA A 81 6.46 26.87 -15.79
C ALA A 81 5.93 26.89 -14.36
N ASN A 82 6.52 26.06 -13.50
CA ASN A 82 6.53 26.34 -12.07
C ASN A 82 7.87 25.84 -11.51
N GLY A 83 8.83 26.77 -11.43
CA GLY A 83 10.14 26.51 -10.88
C GLY A 83 10.02 26.32 -9.38
N ASN A 84 10.24 25.08 -8.92
CA ASN A 84 10.69 24.86 -7.55
C ASN A 84 11.60 23.62 -7.49
N ASN A 85 12.92 23.89 -7.48
CA ASN A 85 14.00 23.07 -6.91
C ASN A 85 13.95 21.52 -7.03
N GLY A 86 13.74 20.98 -8.23
CA GLY A 86 13.97 19.55 -8.53
C GLY A 86 15.46 19.16 -8.70
N GLY A 87 16.38 19.80 -7.97
CA GLY A 87 17.78 19.92 -8.37
C GLY A 87 18.86 19.41 -7.41
N LYS A 88 18.56 18.66 -6.34
CA LYS A 88 19.63 18.19 -5.42
C LYS A 88 20.20 16.78 -5.67
N ASN A 89 19.57 15.95 -6.51
CA ASN A 89 19.92 14.53 -6.62
C ASN A 89 20.20 14.04 -8.06
N ARG A 90 20.81 14.87 -8.92
CA ARG A 90 21.15 14.46 -10.31
C ARG A 90 22.64 14.21 -10.57
N ALA A 91 23.51 14.27 -9.56
CA ALA A 91 24.89 13.83 -9.76
C ALA A 91 24.91 12.30 -9.94
N ASP A 92 25.31 11.85 -11.12
CA ASP A 92 25.47 10.46 -11.52
C ASP A 92 26.84 9.96 -11.04
N ASP A 93 26.94 9.62 -9.76
CA ASP A 93 28.20 9.23 -9.08
C ASP A 93 28.60 7.77 -9.31
N GLY A 94 28.00 7.06 -10.27
CA GLY A 94 28.28 5.65 -10.53
C GLY A 94 27.86 4.70 -9.39
N ARG A 95 27.02 5.17 -8.46
CA ARG A 95 26.54 4.35 -7.33
C ARG A 95 25.65 3.19 -7.76
N LYS A 96 25.73 2.09 -7.02
CA LYS A 96 24.83 0.93 -7.15
C LYS A 96 23.43 1.26 -6.60
N ASP A 97 22.39 0.77 -7.29
CA ASP A 97 21.01 0.89 -6.80
C ASP A 97 20.80 0.07 -5.52
N THR A 98 20.11 0.68 -4.54
CA THR A 98 19.74 0.01 -3.28
C THR A 98 18.28 -0.43 -3.35
N TYR A 99 18.07 -1.73 -3.54
CA TYR A 99 16.73 -2.36 -3.54
C TYR A 99 16.52 -3.38 -2.41
N VAL A 100 17.59 -3.77 -1.69
CA VAL A 100 17.52 -4.48 -0.41
C VAL A 100 18.28 -3.65 0.62
N TYR A 101 17.63 -3.28 1.72
CA TYR A 101 18.25 -2.50 2.80
C TYR A 101 17.75 -2.93 4.17
N GLU A 102 18.47 -2.59 5.24
CA GLU A 102 18.18 -3.02 6.60
C GLU A 102 17.80 -1.82 7.47
N LEU A 103 16.77 -2.00 8.30
CA LEU A 103 16.34 -0.99 9.27
C LEU A 103 15.58 -1.66 10.41
N ASP A 104 15.90 -1.29 11.65
CA ASP A 104 15.20 -1.72 12.88
C ASP A 104 15.06 -3.25 13.08
N GLY A 105 16.02 -4.01 12.54
CA GLY A 105 16.03 -5.47 12.58
C GLY A 105 15.11 -6.15 11.54
N ASN A 106 14.66 -5.40 10.53
CA ASN A 106 13.94 -5.91 9.37
C ASN A 106 14.80 -5.76 8.10
N VAL A 107 14.44 -6.51 7.07
CA VAL A 107 14.96 -6.32 5.71
C VAL A 107 13.88 -5.72 4.82
N TYR A 108 14.21 -4.68 4.09
CA TYR A 108 13.28 -3.91 3.28
C TYR A 108 13.57 -4.06 1.79
N ILE A 109 12.49 -4.15 1.00
CA ILE A 109 12.55 -4.33 -0.45
C ILE A 109 11.97 -3.10 -1.15
N ASN A 110 12.81 -2.42 -1.92
CA ASN A 110 12.48 -1.24 -2.72
C ASN A 110 12.45 -1.63 -4.21
N LEU A 111 11.25 -1.85 -4.74
CA LEU A 111 11.05 -2.47 -6.07
C LEU A 111 10.91 -1.49 -7.22
N THR A 112 10.57 -0.23 -6.96
CA THR A 112 10.29 0.74 -8.03
C THR A 112 10.36 2.16 -7.51
N ASN A 113 10.57 3.12 -8.41
CA ASN A 113 10.37 4.53 -8.14
C ASN A 113 8.92 4.99 -8.41
N LYS A 114 8.09 4.19 -9.08
CA LYS A 114 6.72 4.58 -9.42
C LYS A 114 5.87 4.63 -8.16
N CYS A 115 5.07 5.68 -8.03
CA CYS A 115 4.06 5.80 -6.99
C CYS A 115 2.86 6.54 -7.58
N SER A 116 1.66 6.12 -7.24
CA SER A 116 0.42 6.80 -7.65
C SER A 116 0.15 8.08 -6.87
N ASN A 117 0.89 8.31 -5.79
CA ASN A 117 0.84 9.51 -4.97
C ASN A 117 2.12 10.36 -5.15
N GLY A 118 1.95 11.67 -5.04
CA GLY A 118 3.01 12.66 -4.91
C GLY A 118 2.95 13.35 -3.55
N CYS A 119 2.94 12.58 -2.45
CA CYS A 119 2.67 13.14 -1.12
C CYS A 119 3.66 14.23 -0.73
N GLU A 120 3.17 15.30 -0.09
CA GLU A 120 3.99 16.43 0.37
C GLU A 120 5.06 15.96 1.36
N PHE A 121 4.65 15.13 2.31
CA PHE A 121 5.47 14.58 3.39
C PHE A 121 6.35 13.38 2.97
N CYS A 122 6.42 13.05 1.68
CA CYS A 122 7.19 11.88 1.26
C CYS A 122 8.69 12.12 1.38
N VAL A 123 9.39 11.26 2.14
CA VAL A 123 10.84 11.35 2.37
C VAL A 123 11.67 11.39 1.08
N ARG A 124 11.14 10.85 -0.04
CA ARG A 124 11.80 10.88 -1.35
C ARG A 124 11.99 12.29 -1.92
N ASN A 125 11.22 13.27 -1.43
CA ASN A 125 11.26 14.66 -1.88
C ASN A 125 12.37 15.46 -1.19
N GLU A 126 12.71 15.09 0.04
CA GLU A 126 13.58 15.90 0.90
C GLU A 126 15.00 15.34 0.99
N ARG A 127 15.16 14.02 0.78
CA ARG A 127 16.40 13.33 1.14
C ARG A 127 17.05 12.63 -0.04
N ALA A 128 18.37 12.77 -0.13
CA ALA A 128 19.22 12.03 -1.07
C ALA A 128 19.32 10.55 -0.70
N SER A 129 19.32 10.25 0.60
CA SER A 129 19.35 8.92 1.20
C SER A 129 18.39 8.82 2.39
N TYR A 130 17.98 7.60 2.72
CA TYR A 130 17.13 7.27 3.85
C TYR A 130 17.92 6.37 4.80
N TYR A 131 18.33 6.89 5.96
CA TYR A 131 19.25 6.21 6.89
C TYR A 131 20.53 5.70 6.19
N GLY A 132 21.13 6.54 5.33
CA GLY A 132 22.31 6.17 4.53
C GLY A 132 22.01 5.29 3.30
N ASN A 133 20.78 4.82 3.13
CA ASN A 133 20.39 4.01 1.98
C ASN A 133 19.91 4.85 0.81
N TYR A 134 20.35 4.48 -0.37
CA TYR A 134 20.26 5.28 -1.58
C TYR A 134 19.14 4.74 -2.48
N LEU A 135 17.90 5.08 -2.14
CA LEU A 135 16.69 4.36 -2.62
C LEU A 135 16.16 4.79 -3.99
N TRP A 136 16.64 5.89 -4.58
CA TRP A 136 16.33 6.18 -5.97
C TRP A 136 17.02 5.17 -6.89
N ILE A 137 16.23 4.34 -7.57
CA ILE A 137 16.70 3.30 -8.49
C ILE A 137 16.99 3.95 -9.86
N ARG A 138 18.24 3.97 -10.31
CA ARG A 138 18.66 4.68 -11.53
C ARG A 138 18.76 3.77 -12.75
N HIS A 139 19.01 2.48 -12.54
CA HIS A 139 19.33 1.52 -13.60
C HIS A 139 18.13 0.64 -13.99
N GLY A 140 16.92 1.10 -13.68
CA GLY A 140 15.66 0.38 -13.92
C GLY A 140 15.23 -0.47 -12.73
N ASP A 141 13.92 -0.71 -12.62
CA ASP A 141 13.33 -1.49 -11.54
C ASP A 141 13.99 -2.89 -11.45
N PRO A 142 14.39 -3.35 -10.25
CA PRO A 142 15.01 -4.67 -10.08
C PRO A 142 14.04 -5.79 -10.45
N THR A 143 14.59 -6.89 -10.98
CA THR A 143 13.85 -8.15 -11.14
C THR A 143 13.84 -8.91 -9.80
N ALA A 144 12.93 -9.88 -9.65
CA ALA A 144 12.88 -10.71 -8.45
C ALA A 144 14.22 -11.43 -8.21
N GLU A 145 14.88 -11.91 -9.26
CA GLU A 145 16.16 -12.63 -9.17
C GLU A 145 17.26 -11.73 -8.63
N LYS A 146 17.31 -10.46 -9.05
CA LYS A 146 18.27 -9.49 -8.49
C LYS A 146 18.03 -9.26 -7.01
N VAL A 147 16.77 -9.10 -6.60
CA VAL A 147 16.41 -8.92 -5.18
C VAL A 147 16.80 -10.15 -4.37
N ILE A 148 16.42 -11.34 -4.84
CA ILE A 148 16.72 -12.62 -4.17
C ILE A 148 18.23 -12.83 -4.06
N ALA A 149 19.00 -12.55 -5.12
CA ALA A 149 20.46 -12.67 -5.08
C ALA A 149 21.10 -11.73 -4.04
N GLU A 150 20.52 -10.56 -3.76
CA GLU A 150 21.01 -9.69 -2.66
C GLU A 150 20.55 -10.20 -1.27
N LEU A 151 19.38 -10.85 -1.18
CA LEU A 151 18.92 -11.50 0.05
C LEU A 151 19.78 -12.73 0.40
N GLU A 152 20.21 -13.51 -0.59
CA GLU A 152 21.06 -14.70 -0.40
C GLU A 152 22.44 -14.37 0.19
N LYS A 153 22.90 -13.13 0.05
CA LYS A 153 24.15 -12.64 0.66
C LYS A 153 23.99 -12.33 2.14
N LYS A 154 22.77 -12.42 2.68
CA LYS A 154 22.42 -12.03 4.04
C LYS A 154 21.95 -13.24 4.84
N ASP A 155 22.13 -13.20 6.16
CA ASP A 155 21.45 -14.13 7.05
C ASP A 155 20.00 -13.68 7.25
N VAL A 156 19.11 -14.16 6.38
CA VAL A 156 17.68 -13.80 6.41
C VAL A 156 16.98 -14.24 7.70
N SER A 157 17.53 -15.21 8.43
CA SER A 157 16.95 -15.70 9.69
C SER A 157 17.14 -14.73 10.85
N ALA A 158 18.07 -13.77 10.72
CA ALA A 158 18.30 -12.73 11.73
C ALA A 158 17.25 -11.60 11.69
N TYR A 159 16.43 -11.52 10.64
CA TYR A 159 15.42 -10.47 10.51
C TYR A 159 14.09 -10.88 11.14
N LYS A 160 13.36 -9.90 11.67
CA LYS A 160 12.01 -10.11 12.22
C LYS A 160 10.98 -10.35 11.11
N GLU A 161 11.11 -9.60 10.01
CA GLU A 161 10.24 -9.65 8.84
C GLU A 161 10.94 -9.03 7.62
N LEU A 162 10.46 -9.41 6.43
CA LEU A 162 10.72 -8.73 5.17
C LEU A 162 9.60 -7.72 4.90
N VAL A 163 9.96 -6.48 4.56
CA VAL A 163 9.01 -5.38 4.37
C VAL A 163 9.13 -4.82 2.95
N PHE A 164 8.07 -4.94 2.15
CA PHE A 164 7.97 -4.23 0.89
C PHE A 164 7.68 -2.75 1.15
N CYS A 165 8.71 -1.91 1.03
CA CYS A 165 8.62 -0.47 1.23
C CYS A 165 9.88 0.21 0.68
N GLY A 166 9.71 1.37 0.08
CA GLY A 166 10.81 2.14 -0.52
C GLY A 166 10.33 3.50 -1.01
N PHE A 167 10.96 4.01 -2.06
CA PHE A 167 10.58 5.32 -2.62
C PHE A 167 9.38 5.24 -3.59
N GLY A 168 8.98 4.04 -4.00
CA GLY A 168 7.76 3.80 -4.78
C GLY A 168 6.73 2.95 -4.05
N GLU A 169 5.66 2.65 -4.79
CA GLU A 169 4.53 1.82 -4.37
C GLU A 169 4.76 0.38 -4.88
N PRO A 170 4.97 -0.60 -3.99
CA PRO A 170 5.33 -1.98 -4.38
C PRO A 170 4.32 -2.65 -5.31
N THR A 171 3.04 -2.29 -5.23
CA THR A 171 1.97 -2.91 -6.05
C THR A 171 2.06 -2.58 -7.55
N TYR A 172 2.96 -1.69 -7.99
CA TYR A 172 3.34 -1.59 -9.42
C TYR A 172 4.14 -2.79 -9.93
N LYS A 173 4.71 -3.58 -9.02
CA LYS A 173 5.62 -4.70 -9.29
C LYS A 173 5.09 -5.98 -8.66
N MET A 174 3.79 -6.28 -8.87
CA MET A 174 3.11 -7.44 -8.29
C MET A 174 3.84 -8.76 -8.54
N GLY A 175 4.34 -8.98 -9.76
CA GLY A 175 5.08 -10.20 -10.12
C GLY A 175 6.35 -10.34 -9.29
N GLU A 176 7.19 -9.30 -9.25
CA GLU A 176 8.43 -9.34 -8.48
C GLU A 176 8.18 -9.40 -6.97
N MET A 177 7.21 -8.63 -6.47
CA MET A 177 6.83 -8.61 -5.05
C MET A 177 6.41 -10.00 -4.57
N THR A 178 5.54 -10.68 -5.33
CA THR A 178 5.03 -12.00 -4.93
C THR A 178 6.09 -13.10 -5.03
N ALA A 179 6.98 -13.05 -6.02
CA ALA A 179 8.11 -13.99 -6.12
C ALA A 179 9.12 -13.81 -4.97
N VAL A 180 9.44 -12.57 -4.61
CA VAL A 180 10.32 -12.28 -3.46
C VAL A 180 9.67 -12.69 -2.14
N ALA A 181 8.35 -12.53 -2.02
CA ALA A 181 7.60 -12.95 -0.83
C ALA A 181 7.63 -14.48 -0.65
N GLU A 182 7.44 -15.23 -1.74
CA GLU A 182 7.55 -16.69 -1.74
C GLU A 182 8.95 -17.16 -1.34
N TYR A 183 10.01 -16.50 -1.87
CA TYR A 183 11.37 -16.76 -1.41
C TYR A 183 11.52 -16.51 0.11
N ALA A 184 11.02 -15.37 0.61
CA ALA A 184 11.10 -15.04 2.04
C ALA A 184 10.43 -16.11 2.93
N HIS A 185 9.25 -16.58 2.52
CA HIS A 185 8.53 -17.66 3.21
C HIS A 185 9.29 -18.98 3.16
N SER A 186 9.92 -19.32 2.02
CA SER A 186 10.77 -20.51 1.92
C SER A 186 11.96 -20.50 2.89
N ARG A 187 12.34 -19.31 3.38
CA ARG A 187 13.38 -19.09 4.39
C ARG A 187 12.83 -18.90 5.80
N GLY A 188 11.53 -19.07 6.01
CA GLY A 188 10.85 -18.93 7.31
C GLY A 188 10.61 -17.49 7.76
N LEU A 189 10.77 -16.50 6.86
CA LEU A 189 10.63 -15.08 7.18
C LEU A 189 9.23 -14.57 6.86
N LYS A 190 8.61 -13.83 7.78
CA LYS A 190 7.30 -13.20 7.56
C LYS A 190 7.41 -12.00 6.61
N THR A 191 6.33 -11.67 5.91
CA THR A 191 6.28 -10.61 4.91
C THR A 191 5.24 -9.54 5.24
N ARG A 192 5.61 -8.26 5.09
CA ARG A 192 4.71 -7.12 5.22
C ARG A 192 4.72 -6.26 3.96
N LEU A 193 3.55 -5.90 3.47
CA LEU A 193 3.36 -4.89 2.44
C LEU A 193 3.02 -3.54 3.08
N ASN A 194 3.88 -2.55 2.94
CA ASN A 194 3.50 -1.15 3.18
C ASN A 194 3.03 -0.55 1.84
N THR A 195 1.79 -0.09 1.80
CA THR A 195 1.16 0.40 0.56
C THR A 195 0.35 1.68 0.83
N ASN A 196 0.15 2.48 -0.20
CA ASN A 196 -0.84 3.55 -0.21
C ASN A 196 -2.29 3.04 -0.38
N GLY A 197 -2.47 1.73 -0.61
CA GLY A 197 -3.76 1.04 -0.70
C GLY A 197 -4.43 1.10 -2.07
N GLN A 198 -3.81 1.71 -3.07
CA GLN A 198 -4.39 1.89 -4.41
C GLN A 198 -4.04 0.73 -5.37
N GLY A 199 -3.64 -0.43 -4.84
CA GLY A 199 -3.13 -1.55 -5.63
C GLY A 199 -4.11 -2.05 -6.71
N ASN A 200 -5.41 -2.08 -6.40
CA ASN A 200 -6.44 -2.45 -7.37
C ASN A 200 -6.55 -1.43 -8.51
N LEU A 201 -6.46 -0.12 -8.22
CA LEU A 201 -6.48 0.94 -9.23
C LEU A 201 -5.22 0.92 -10.11
N ILE A 202 -4.07 0.65 -9.51
CA ILE A 202 -2.77 0.55 -10.21
C ILE A 202 -2.80 -0.61 -11.21
N ASN A 203 -3.31 -1.77 -10.77
CA ASN A 203 -3.30 -3.00 -11.57
C ASN A 203 -4.56 -3.19 -12.44
N LYS A 204 -5.59 -2.33 -12.27
CA LYS A 204 -6.87 -2.37 -12.98
C LYS A 204 -7.63 -3.71 -12.80
N ARG A 205 -7.45 -4.34 -11.65
CA ARG A 205 -8.09 -5.61 -11.25
C ARG A 205 -7.97 -5.80 -9.75
N ASP A 206 -8.73 -6.74 -9.19
CA ASP A 206 -8.58 -7.13 -7.80
C ASP A 206 -7.27 -7.92 -7.60
N ILE A 207 -6.37 -7.41 -6.76
CA ILE A 207 -5.10 -8.06 -6.42
C ILE A 207 -5.14 -8.81 -5.08
N VAL A 208 -6.18 -8.60 -4.27
CA VAL A 208 -6.28 -9.20 -2.92
C VAL A 208 -6.12 -10.72 -2.93
N PRO A 209 -6.73 -11.48 -3.87
CA PRO A 209 -6.54 -12.92 -3.95
C PRO A 209 -5.08 -13.35 -4.15
N GLU A 210 -4.25 -12.55 -4.80
CA GLU A 210 -2.84 -12.89 -5.04
C GLU A 210 -1.94 -12.62 -3.84
N LEU A 211 -2.36 -11.74 -2.92
CA LEU A 211 -1.66 -11.43 -1.68
C LEU A 211 -1.84 -12.55 -0.65
N LYS A 212 -2.96 -13.26 -0.71
CA LYS A 212 -3.28 -14.34 0.23
C LYS A 212 -2.22 -15.44 0.20
N GLY A 213 -1.70 -15.76 1.38
CA GLY A 213 -0.62 -16.74 1.55
C GLY A 213 0.76 -16.25 1.13
N LYS A 214 0.89 -15.03 0.59
CA LYS A 214 2.18 -14.42 0.20
C LYS A 214 2.55 -13.23 1.07
N ILE A 215 1.57 -12.45 1.51
CA ILE A 215 1.76 -11.30 2.38
C ILE A 215 1.10 -11.58 3.73
N ASP A 216 1.90 -11.64 4.79
CA ASP A 216 1.41 -11.91 6.15
C ASP A 216 0.71 -10.70 6.79
N LEU A 217 1.08 -9.48 6.40
CA LEU A 217 0.44 -8.25 6.84
C LEU A 217 0.43 -7.18 5.75
N VAL A 218 -0.75 -6.63 5.47
CA VAL A 218 -0.91 -5.42 4.65
C VAL A 218 -1.09 -4.21 5.57
N ASN A 219 -0.21 -3.22 5.43
CA ASN A 219 -0.23 -1.99 6.19
C ASN A 219 -0.54 -0.82 5.24
N VAL A 220 -1.82 -0.44 5.20
CA VAL A 220 -2.34 0.62 4.32
C VAL A 220 -2.12 1.98 4.96
N SER A 221 -1.44 2.88 4.26
CA SER A 221 -1.19 4.25 4.72
C SER A 221 -2.44 5.11 4.51
N LEU A 222 -3.24 5.28 5.58
CA LEU A 222 -4.49 6.02 5.56
C LEU A 222 -4.25 7.53 5.46
N ASN A 223 -3.28 8.04 6.23
CA ASN A 223 -2.75 9.42 6.23
C ASN A 223 -3.73 10.59 6.48
N ALA A 224 -5.02 10.44 6.19
CA ALA A 224 -6.05 11.45 6.37
C ALA A 224 -7.41 10.78 6.63
N PRO A 225 -8.41 11.48 7.19
CA PRO A 225 -9.69 10.89 7.54
C PRO A 225 -10.72 10.85 6.39
N ASP A 226 -10.50 11.58 5.30
CA ASP A 226 -11.45 11.71 4.18
C ASP A 226 -10.75 11.93 2.82
N ALA A 227 -11.54 11.92 1.74
CA ALA A 227 -11.04 11.99 0.37
C ALA A 227 -10.40 13.34 0.04
N GLU A 228 -11.00 14.44 0.50
CA GLU A 228 -10.56 15.81 0.25
C GLU A 228 -9.22 16.07 0.93
N SER A 229 -9.12 15.76 2.23
CA SER A 229 -7.89 15.90 3.01
C SER A 229 -6.81 14.94 2.53
N TYR A 230 -7.15 13.71 2.17
CA TYR A 230 -6.20 12.77 1.55
C TYR A 230 -5.64 13.33 0.26
N GLN A 231 -6.52 13.79 -0.65
CA GLN A 231 -6.07 14.32 -1.94
C GLN A 231 -5.21 15.57 -1.78
N LYS A 232 -5.54 16.43 -0.80
CA LYS A 232 -4.78 17.65 -0.49
C LYS A 232 -3.33 17.36 -0.13
N ILE A 233 -3.05 16.28 0.60
CA ILE A 233 -1.69 15.97 1.10
C ILE A 233 -0.96 14.90 0.29
N CYS A 234 -1.70 13.94 -0.28
CA CYS A 234 -1.13 12.80 -1.00
C CYS A 234 -0.99 13.07 -2.51
N HIS A 235 -1.72 14.04 -3.04
CA HIS A 235 -1.72 14.41 -4.46
C HIS A 235 -1.85 13.19 -5.38
N SER A 236 -2.83 12.33 -5.12
CA SER A 236 -3.01 11.11 -5.91
C SER A 236 -3.33 11.44 -7.35
N GLN A 237 -2.80 10.64 -8.27
CA GLN A 237 -3.19 10.67 -9.68
C GLN A 237 -4.67 10.29 -9.87
N TYR A 238 -5.25 9.54 -8.93
CA TYR A 238 -6.67 9.13 -8.95
C TYR A 238 -7.59 10.14 -8.26
N ARG A 239 -7.08 11.30 -7.82
CA ARG A 239 -7.89 12.36 -7.21
C ARG A 239 -8.72 11.82 -6.02
N LEU A 240 -9.97 12.25 -5.91
CA LEU A 240 -10.88 11.88 -4.83
C LEU A 240 -11.21 10.39 -4.82
N ASP A 241 -11.04 9.66 -5.93
CA ASP A 241 -11.30 8.22 -6.01
C ASP A 241 -10.24 7.38 -5.27
N ALA A 242 -9.07 7.98 -4.97
CA ALA A 242 -7.97 7.29 -4.30
C ALA A 242 -8.36 6.81 -2.88
N PHE A 243 -9.12 7.63 -2.15
CA PHE A 243 -9.46 7.37 -0.77
C PHE A 243 -10.55 6.29 -0.60
N PRO A 244 -11.69 6.33 -1.32
CA PRO A 244 -12.61 5.19 -1.32
C PRO A 244 -11.94 3.89 -1.76
N ALA A 245 -11.04 3.96 -2.75
CA ALA A 245 -10.33 2.77 -3.23
C ALA A 245 -9.37 2.16 -2.20
N LEU A 246 -8.60 2.97 -1.47
CA LEU A 246 -7.70 2.45 -0.43
C LEU A 246 -8.49 1.86 0.76
N VAL A 247 -9.64 2.45 1.09
CA VAL A 247 -10.53 1.94 2.15
C VAL A 247 -11.11 0.59 1.72
N GLU A 248 -11.66 0.51 0.51
CA GLU A 248 -12.22 -0.74 -0.02
C GLU A 248 -11.16 -1.83 -0.19
N PHE A 249 -9.95 -1.48 -0.61
CA PHE A 249 -8.82 -2.40 -0.66
C PHE A 249 -8.52 -3.01 0.72
N ALA A 250 -8.43 -2.17 1.76
CA ALA A 250 -8.16 -2.64 3.12
C ALA A 250 -9.26 -3.57 3.65
N LYS A 251 -10.53 -3.21 3.43
CA LYS A 251 -11.69 -4.04 3.78
C LYS A 251 -11.68 -5.37 3.05
N SER A 252 -11.40 -5.34 1.76
CA SER A 252 -11.32 -6.55 0.94
C SER A 252 -10.21 -7.49 1.44
N CYS A 253 -9.05 -6.97 1.87
CA CYS A 253 -8.02 -7.78 2.50
C CYS A 253 -8.55 -8.51 3.75
N VAL A 254 -9.17 -7.79 4.69
CA VAL A 254 -9.72 -8.40 5.93
C VAL A 254 -10.76 -9.45 5.58
N LYS A 255 -11.72 -9.13 4.70
CA LYS A 255 -12.79 -10.03 4.26
C LYS A 255 -12.27 -11.33 3.64
N ASN A 256 -11.15 -11.26 2.92
CA ASN A 256 -10.54 -12.42 2.26
C ASN A 256 -9.53 -13.19 3.11
N GLY A 257 -9.34 -12.79 4.38
CA GLY A 257 -8.42 -13.43 5.32
C GLY A 257 -6.96 -13.03 5.14
N VAL A 258 -6.69 -11.87 4.52
CA VAL A 258 -5.37 -11.25 4.49
C VAL A 258 -5.30 -10.25 5.64
N ALA A 259 -4.43 -10.50 6.62
CA ALA A 259 -4.31 -9.60 7.76
C ALA A 259 -3.95 -8.19 7.26
N CYS A 260 -4.76 -7.21 7.66
CA CYS A 260 -4.68 -5.86 7.14
C CYS A 260 -4.95 -4.86 8.24
N ARG A 261 -4.31 -3.70 8.16
CA ARG A 261 -4.56 -2.56 9.05
C ARG A 261 -4.36 -1.25 8.31
N PHE A 262 -5.08 -0.22 8.76
CA PHE A 262 -4.73 1.15 8.46
C PHE A 262 -3.57 1.62 9.32
N SER A 263 -2.80 2.58 8.82
CA SER A 263 -1.78 3.27 9.59
C SER A 263 -1.79 4.77 9.32
N VAL A 264 -1.64 5.53 10.41
CA VAL A 264 -1.48 6.99 10.43
C VAL A 264 -0.26 7.35 11.28
N VAL A 265 0.28 8.55 11.12
CA VAL A 265 1.28 9.10 12.04
C VAL A 265 0.56 10.05 13.00
N ASP A 266 0.93 10.04 14.28
CA ASP A 266 0.30 10.86 15.32
C ASP A 266 0.45 12.39 15.13
N CYS A 267 1.33 12.83 14.22
CA CYS A 267 1.52 14.23 13.89
C CYS A 267 0.42 14.86 13.00
N ILE A 268 -0.62 14.11 12.61
CA ILE A 268 -1.76 14.65 11.84
C ILE A 268 -2.79 15.41 12.73
N GLY A 269 -2.55 15.48 14.04
CA GLY A 269 -3.42 16.12 15.01
C GLY A 269 -4.42 15.14 15.65
N ALA A 270 -4.72 15.34 16.93
CA ALA A 270 -5.51 14.41 17.74
C ALA A 270 -6.92 14.17 17.15
N GLU A 271 -7.58 15.23 16.67
CA GLU A 271 -8.91 15.12 16.06
C GLU A 271 -8.89 14.28 14.77
N ALA A 272 -7.89 14.49 13.91
CA ALA A 272 -7.75 13.72 12.68
C ALA A 272 -7.41 12.24 12.97
N VAL A 273 -6.54 11.97 13.94
CA VAL A 273 -6.26 10.60 14.40
C VAL A 273 -7.54 9.92 14.89
N GLU A 274 -8.37 10.64 15.64
CA GLU A 274 -9.62 10.10 16.16
C GLU A 274 -10.68 9.90 15.06
N SER A 275 -10.75 10.78 14.07
CA SER A 275 -11.57 10.57 12.88
C SER A 275 -11.12 9.33 12.09
N CYS A 276 -9.81 9.14 11.93
CA CYS A 276 -9.26 7.90 11.34
C CYS A 276 -9.61 6.66 12.17
N ARG A 277 -9.65 6.76 13.50
CA ARG A 277 -10.04 5.65 14.38
C ARG A 277 -11.50 5.27 14.17
N ARG A 278 -12.41 6.24 14.16
CA ARG A 278 -13.84 6.01 13.88
C ARG A 278 -14.06 5.36 12.52
N LEU A 279 -13.36 5.84 11.49
CA LEU A 279 -13.41 5.24 10.16
C LEU A 279 -12.91 3.79 10.17
N ALA A 280 -11.76 3.54 10.80
CA ALA A 280 -11.18 2.20 10.88
C ALA A 280 -12.15 1.22 11.57
N GLU A 281 -12.77 1.64 12.67
CA GLU A 281 -13.79 0.88 13.40
C GLU A 281 -15.04 0.62 12.55
N SER A 282 -15.58 1.63 11.86
CA SER A 282 -16.77 1.48 11.03
C SER A 282 -16.56 0.53 9.85
N GLU A 283 -15.32 0.47 9.33
CA GLU A 283 -14.95 -0.41 8.22
C GLU A 283 -14.45 -1.79 8.67
N GLY A 284 -14.35 -2.05 9.98
CA GLY A 284 -13.88 -3.31 10.52
C GLY A 284 -12.39 -3.59 10.24
N VAL A 285 -11.58 -2.55 10.07
CA VAL A 285 -10.14 -2.64 9.80
C VAL A 285 -9.37 -2.05 10.99
N PRO A 286 -8.42 -2.77 11.62
CA PRO A 286 -7.62 -2.22 12.71
C PRO A 286 -6.84 -0.95 12.32
N LEU A 287 -6.70 -0.01 13.26
CA LEU A 287 -5.83 1.17 13.09
C LEU A 287 -4.54 1.03 13.90
N TYR A 288 -3.40 1.29 13.25
CA TYR A 288 -2.10 1.43 13.88
C TYR A 288 -1.58 2.88 13.80
N VAL A 289 -1.63 3.58 14.92
CA VAL A 289 -1.09 4.94 15.06
C VAL A 289 0.40 4.85 15.34
N ARG A 290 1.21 5.38 14.42
CA ARG A 290 2.66 5.45 14.53
C ARG A 290 3.07 6.73 15.24
N LYS A 291 4.09 6.63 16.09
CA LYS A 291 4.76 7.82 16.62
C LYS A 291 5.57 8.49 15.51
N TYR A 292 5.47 9.80 15.41
CA TYR A 292 6.40 10.59 14.62
C TYR A 292 7.82 10.44 15.16
N ILE A 293 8.77 10.20 14.27
CA ILE A 293 10.20 10.11 14.59
C ILE A 293 10.85 11.34 13.96
N ALA A 294 11.27 12.29 14.79
CA ALA A 294 11.84 13.57 14.34
C ALA A 294 13.24 13.42 13.74
N ASP A 295 13.97 12.36 14.11
CA ASP A 295 15.38 12.21 13.78
C ASP A 295 15.61 11.02 12.86
N SER A 296 16.02 11.31 11.62
CA SER A 296 16.68 10.38 10.70
C SER A 296 17.53 11.11 9.70
#